data_AF-A0A935Y5Y7-F1
#
_entry.id   AF-A0A935Y5Y7-F1
#
_cell.length_a   1.000
_cell.length_b   1.000
_cell.length_c   1.000
_cell.angle_alpha   90.00
_cell.angle_beta   90.00
_cell.angle_gamma   90.00
#
_symmetry.space_group_name_H-M   'P 1'
#
loop_
_entity.id
_entity.type
_entity.pdbx_description
1 polymer ?
#
loop_
_entity_poly.entity_id
_entity_poly.type
_entity_poly.pdbx_seq_one_letter_code
_entity_poly.pdbx_strand_id
1 'polypeptide(L)'
;METIKSKLILILGVFIIFGVTACLDHDFDEPPIVINELPFSANSDILTLKSKYVSGAFTTINDDLLIHAIVVADDRSGNFYKKIVVQDSSAGIEILINRTGIYNQFPIGMKVGIKCKGLTIGAYNNLIQLGLGTYQSGNFTNLAGIEDLVVDQYIFAGPINQTITPRKIAIGSLATPHLSTLFS
;
A
#
# COMPACT_ATOMS: atom_id res chain seq x y z
N MET A 1 71.60 21.57 23.74
CA MET A 1 70.15 21.86 23.63
C MET A 1 69.52 21.32 22.34
N GLU A 2 70.29 21.09 21.28
CA GLU A 2 69.76 20.52 20.01
C GLU A 2 69.46 19.02 20.04
N THR A 3 70.20 18.24 20.83
CA THR A 3 70.02 16.77 20.95
C THR A 3 68.74 16.34 21.67
N ILE A 4 68.18 17.19 22.53
CA ILE A 4 66.93 16.92 23.27
C ILE A 4 65.70 17.15 22.38
N LYS A 5 65.75 18.17 21.51
CA LYS A 5 64.67 18.47 20.54
C LYS A 5 64.52 17.36 19.49
N SER A 6 65.63 16.80 19.01
CA SER A 6 65.66 15.66 18.08
C SER A 6 65.00 14.40 18.66
N LYS A 7 65.26 14.07 19.94
CA LYS A 7 64.61 12.93 20.61
C LYS A 7 63.12 13.17 20.91
N LEU A 8 62.73 14.42 21.18
CA LEU A 8 61.32 14.77 21.43
C LEU A 8 60.47 14.71 20.15
N ILE A 9 61.03 15.11 19.00
CA ILE A 9 60.39 14.97 17.68
C ILE A 9 60.26 13.49 17.28
N LEU A 10 61.25 12.66 17.64
CA LEU A 10 61.21 11.22 17.35
C LEU A 10 60.16 10.47 18.19
N ILE A 11 59.89 10.92 19.42
CA ILE A 11 58.87 10.32 20.30
C ILE A 11 57.45 10.77 19.91
N LEU A 12 57.28 12.00 19.41
CA LEU A 12 56.00 12.51 18.92
C LEU A 12 55.56 11.85 17.60
N GLY A 13 56.51 11.44 16.75
CA GLY A 13 56.23 10.75 15.48
C GLY A 13 55.78 9.29 15.64
N VAL A 14 56.21 8.60 16.69
CA VAL A 14 55.86 7.19 16.94
C VAL A 14 54.43 7.03 17.48
N PHE A 15 53.89 8.05 18.16
CA PHE A 15 52.52 8.02 18.68
C PHE A 15 51.44 8.19 17.61
N ILE A 16 51.79 8.71 16.42
CA ILE A 16 50.84 8.94 15.33
C ILE A 16 50.61 7.67 14.48
N ILE A 17 51.49 6.67 14.57
CA ILE A 17 51.42 5.46 13.73
C ILE A 17 50.44 4.41 14.26
N PHE A 18 49.98 4.51 15.52
CA PHE A 18 49.03 3.56 16.13
C PHE A 18 47.55 3.93 15.96
N GLY A 19 47.21 5.01 15.26
CA GLY A 19 45.87 5.60 15.27
C GLY A 19 44.89 5.15 14.19
N VAL A 20 45.26 4.30 13.23
CA VAL A 20 44.43 4.03 12.04
C VAL A 20 44.26 2.54 11.71
N THR A 21 43.83 1.73 12.67
CA THR A 21 43.25 0.42 12.37
C THR A 21 42.02 0.16 13.23
N ALA A 22 41.03 1.03 13.11
CA ALA A 22 39.66 0.74 13.53
C ALA A 22 38.77 0.79 12.29
N CYS A 23 38.99 -0.12 11.34
CA CYS A 23 37.91 -0.55 10.46
C CYS A 23 37.02 -1.43 11.33
N LEU A 24 36.00 -0.83 11.93
CA LEU A 24 34.82 -1.58 12.32
C LEU A 24 34.16 -2.04 11.02
N ASP A 25 34.40 -3.28 10.61
CA ASP A 25 33.46 -3.99 9.74
C ASP A 25 32.18 -4.14 10.54
N HIS A 26 31.36 -3.10 10.51
CA HIS A 26 29.95 -3.21 10.82
C HIS A 26 29.31 -3.93 9.63
N ASP A 27 29.50 -5.25 9.57
CA ASP A 27 28.53 -6.10 8.93
C ASP A 27 27.25 -5.96 9.78
N PHE A 28 26.48 -4.94 9.43
CA PHE A 28 25.13 -4.76 9.93
C PHE A 28 24.39 -6.00 9.43
N ASP A 29 24.14 -6.95 10.31
CA ASP A 29 23.22 -8.06 10.04
C ASP A 29 21.88 -7.40 9.66
N GLU A 30 21.66 -7.22 8.35
CA GLU A 30 20.40 -6.71 7.86
C GLU A 30 19.33 -7.70 8.34
N PRO A 31 18.32 -7.22 9.08
CA PRO A 31 17.27 -8.11 9.54
C PRO A 31 16.71 -8.83 8.32
N PRO A 32 16.44 -10.15 8.41
CA PRO A 32 15.97 -10.91 7.28
C PRO A 32 14.77 -10.20 6.67
N ILE A 33 14.82 -9.97 5.36
CA ILE A 33 13.71 -9.36 4.62
C ILE A 33 12.53 -10.32 4.73
N VAL A 34 11.58 -10.02 5.62
CA VAL A 34 10.34 -10.77 5.72
C VAL A 34 9.50 -10.39 4.51
N ILE A 35 9.63 -11.18 3.44
CA ILE A 35 8.70 -11.12 2.31
C ILE A 35 7.39 -11.77 2.76
N ASN A 36 6.41 -10.95 3.14
CA ASN A 36 5.04 -11.42 3.28
C ASN A 36 4.53 -11.81 1.89
N GLU A 37 4.67 -13.07 1.50
CA GLU A 37 4.08 -13.56 0.26
C GLU A 37 2.54 -13.61 0.39
N LEU A 38 1.85 -13.24 -0.69
CA LEU A 38 0.39 -13.31 -0.71
C LEU A 38 -0.05 -14.78 -0.81
N PRO A 39 -1.14 -15.19 -0.14
CA PRO A 39 -1.53 -16.59 -0.02
C PRO A 39 -2.14 -17.19 -1.30
N PHE A 40 -2.19 -16.43 -2.40
CA PHE A 40 -2.71 -16.86 -3.68
C PHE A 40 -2.08 -16.09 -4.83
N SER A 41 -2.28 -16.57 -6.05
CA SER A 41 -1.99 -15.83 -7.27
C SER A 41 -3.23 -15.07 -7.74
N ALA A 42 -3.04 -13.86 -8.29
CA ALA A 42 -4.14 -13.12 -8.90
C ALA A 42 -4.65 -13.83 -10.17
N ASN A 43 -5.96 -13.84 -10.36
CA ASN A 43 -6.62 -14.41 -11.54
C ASN A 43 -7.47 -13.38 -12.31
N SER A 44 -7.51 -12.14 -11.82
CA SER A 44 -8.29 -11.04 -12.36
C SER A 44 -7.63 -9.69 -12.06
N ASP A 45 -8.20 -8.60 -12.57
CA ASP A 45 -7.75 -7.23 -12.40
C ASP A 45 -8.88 -6.29 -11.93
N ILE A 46 -8.51 -5.08 -11.51
CA ILE A 46 -9.44 -4.08 -10.97
C ILE A 46 -10.42 -3.59 -12.05
N LEU A 47 -9.98 -3.47 -13.31
CA LEU A 47 -10.88 -3.07 -14.40
C LEU A 47 -12.00 -4.10 -14.60
N THR A 48 -11.67 -5.38 -14.56
CA THR A 48 -12.62 -6.49 -14.63
C THR A 48 -13.56 -6.50 -13.44
N LEU A 49 -13.05 -6.26 -12.23
CA LEU A 49 -13.90 -6.08 -11.04
C LEU A 49 -14.89 -4.92 -11.24
N LYS A 50 -14.42 -3.75 -11.69
CA LYS A 50 -15.28 -2.57 -11.93
C LYS A 50 -16.35 -2.84 -13.00
N SER A 51 -16.08 -3.72 -13.98
CA SER A 51 -17.08 -4.13 -14.98
C SER A 51 -18.28 -4.89 -14.41
N LYS A 52 -18.16 -5.43 -13.18
CA LYS A 52 -19.26 -6.10 -12.47
C LYS A 52 -20.26 -5.12 -11.86
N TYR A 53 -19.92 -3.83 -11.80
CA TYR A 53 -20.83 -2.81 -11.29
C TYR A 53 -21.99 -2.58 -12.27
N VAL A 54 -23.20 -2.62 -11.75
CA VAL A 54 -24.41 -2.22 -12.47
C VAL A 54 -24.83 -0.83 -11.99
N SER A 55 -24.98 0.10 -12.93
CA SER A 55 -25.30 1.50 -12.61
C SER A 55 -26.53 1.62 -11.71
N GLY A 56 -26.37 2.33 -10.59
CA GLY A 56 -27.42 2.56 -9.60
C GLY A 56 -27.72 1.38 -8.67
N ALA A 57 -26.99 0.26 -8.77
CA ALA A 57 -27.20 -0.92 -7.94
C ALA A 57 -26.01 -1.24 -7.03
N PHE A 58 -26.29 -1.96 -5.95
CA PHE A 58 -25.28 -2.67 -5.17
C PHE A 58 -25.28 -4.13 -5.60
N THR A 59 -24.14 -4.64 -6.05
CA THR A 59 -24.02 -5.98 -6.63
C THR A 59 -23.05 -6.81 -5.82
N THR A 60 -23.49 -7.96 -5.32
CA THR A 60 -22.58 -8.93 -4.69
C THR A 60 -21.79 -9.66 -5.75
N ILE A 61 -20.47 -9.72 -5.57
CA ILE A 61 -19.56 -10.45 -6.46
C ILE A 61 -19.66 -11.94 -6.13
N ASN A 62 -20.17 -12.73 -7.07
CA ASN A 62 -20.29 -14.18 -6.90
C ASN A 62 -19.08 -14.95 -7.48
N ASP A 63 -18.33 -14.30 -8.36
CA ASP A 63 -17.16 -14.86 -9.02
C ASP A 63 -15.97 -14.93 -8.06
N ASP A 64 -15.14 -15.96 -8.20
CA ASP A 64 -13.91 -16.14 -7.41
C ASP A 64 -12.77 -15.28 -7.97
N LEU A 65 -12.91 -13.95 -7.87
CA LEU A 65 -11.90 -13.00 -8.34
C LEU A 65 -10.86 -12.74 -7.24
N LEU A 66 -9.61 -13.01 -7.58
CA LEU A 66 -8.42 -12.80 -6.77
C LEU A 66 -7.58 -11.71 -7.42
N ILE A 67 -7.37 -10.60 -6.71
CA ILE A 67 -6.69 -9.42 -7.24
C ILE A 67 -5.45 -9.13 -6.39
N HIS A 68 -4.37 -8.74 -7.05
CA HIS A 68 -3.20 -8.14 -6.41
C HIS A 68 -3.15 -6.65 -6.79
N ALA A 69 -3.03 -5.79 -5.79
CA ALA A 69 -2.98 -4.35 -5.99
C ALA A 69 -2.00 -3.70 -5.00
N ILE A 70 -1.66 -2.43 -5.22
CA ILE A 70 -0.84 -1.63 -4.33
C ILE A 70 -1.72 -0.59 -3.65
N VAL A 71 -1.56 -0.39 -2.34
CA VAL A 71 -2.22 0.70 -1.61
C VAL A 71 -1.61 2.02 -2.03
N VAL A 72 -2.47 2.94 -2.49
CA VAL A 72 -2.06 4.22 -3.08
C VAL A 72 -2.55 5.41 -2.27
N ALA A 73 -3.58 5.22 -1.45
CA ALA A 73 -4.03 6.20 -0.47
C ALA A 73 -4.67 5.51 0.73
N ASP A 74 -4.54 6.12 1.90
CA ASP A 74 -5.05 5.60 3.18
C ASP A 74 -5.68 6.71 4.03
N ASP A 75 -6.23 6.32 5.18
CA ASP A 75 -6.96 7.20 6.10
C ASP A 75 -6.04 8.11 6.96
N ARG A 76 -4.71 8.08 6.78
CA ARG A 76 -3.75 8.80 7.64
C ARG A 76 -3.92 10.32 7.59
N SER A 77 -4.23 10.86 6.41
CA SER A 77 -4.47 12.30 6.21
C SER A 77 -5.90 12.73 6.56
N GLY A 78 -6.79 11.78 6.90
CA GLY A 78 -8.20 12.01 7.15
C GLY A 78 -9.07 12.15 5.89
N ASN A 79 -8.47 12.37 4.71
CA ASN A 79 -9.19 12.52 3.44
C ASN A 79 -9.84 11.22 2.94
N PHE A 80 -9.30 10.07 3.32
CA PHE A 80 -9.84 8.73 3.02
C PHE A 80 -10.38 8.06 4.28
N TYR A 81 -11.27 8.74 5.00
CA TYR A 81 -11.86 8.22 6.24
C TYR A 81 -12.49 6.83 6.03
N LYS A 82 -12.06 5.85 6.84
CA LYS A 82 -12.58 4.45 6.82
C LYS A 82 -12.48 3.77 5.45
N LYS A 83 -11.47 4.09 4.65
CA LYS A 83 -11.22 3.45 3.37
C LYS A 83 -9.75 3.48 2.98
N ILE A 84 -9.38 2.54 2.11
CA ILE A 84 -8.12 2.57 1.37
C ILE A 84 -8.42 2.71 -0.10
N VAL A 85 -7.48 3.27 -0.84
CA VAL A 85 -7.48 3.22 -2.31
C VAL A 85 -6.39 2.27 -2.73
N VAL A 86 -6.73 1.38 -3.65
CA VAL A 86 -5.79 0.43 -4.23
C VAL A 86 -5.76 0.55 -5.75
N GLN A 87 -4.61 0.26 -6.33
CA GLN A 87 -4.41 0.31 -7.77
C GLN A 87 -3.58 -0.88 -8.25
N ASP A 88 -3.93 -1.40 -9.42
CA ASP A 88 -3.13 -2.31 -10.20
C ASP A 88 -2.77 -1.67 -11.56
N SER A 89 -2.23 -2.47 -12.48
CA SER A 89 -1.90 -1.96 -13.82
C SER A 89 -3.12 -1.53 -14.64
N SER A 90 -4.32 -2.00 -14.32
CA SER A 90 -5.55 -1.79 -15.09
C SER A 90 -6.36 -0.57 -14.63
N ALA A 91 -6.56 -0.39 -13.32
CA ALA A 91 -7.41 0.64 -12.74
C ALA A 91 -7.19 0.80 -11.22
N GLY A 92 -7.84 1.81 -10.63
CA GLY A 92 -7.92 2.01 -9.18
C GLY A 92 -9.36 1.85 -8.65
N ILE A 93 -9.48 1.46 -7.39
CA ILE A 93 -10.76 1.31 -6.68
C ILE A 93 -10.62 1.68 -5.20
N GLU A 94 -11.67 2.26 -4.62
CA GLU A 94 -11.76 2.46 -3.17
C GLU A 94 -12.35 1.22 -2.49
N ILE A 95 -11.78 0.83 -1.36
CA ILE A 95 -12.28 -0.25 -0.51
C ILE A 95 -12.66 0.34 0.85
N LEU A 96 -13.93 0.21 1.21
CA LEU A 96 -14.46 0.69 2.49
C LEU A 96 -14.16 -0.35 3.58
N ILE A 97 -13.61 0.09 4.69
CA ILE A 97 -13.27 -0.73 5.85
C ILE A 97 -13.81 -0.02 7.08
N ASN A 98 -14.65 -0.68 7.87
CA ASN A 98 -15.35 -0.06 9.00
C ASN A 98 -14.45 0.11 10.25
N ARG A 99 -13.29 0.75 10.06
CA ARG A 99 -12.26 0.96 11.09
C ARG A 99 -11.48 2.23 10.80
N THR A 100 -10.98 2.88 11.85
CA THR A 100 -10.01 3.98 11.74
C THR A 100 -8.58 3.47 11.99
N GLY A 101 -7.60 4.24 11.54
CA GLY A 101 -6.19 3.89 11.70
C GLY A 101 -5.75 2.77 10.76
N ILE A 102 -6.41 2.65 9.60
CA ILE A 102 -6.17 1.59 8.61
C ILE A 102 -4.74 1.67 8.07
N TYR A 103 -4.16 2.87 8.00
CA TYR A 103 -2.76 3.08 7.61
C TYR A 103 -1.74 2.27 8.41
N ASN A 104 -2.07 1.82 9.63
CA ASN A 104 -1.19 0.95 10.42
C ASN A 104 -1.15 -0.49 9.89
N GLN A 105 -2.23 -0.96 9.26
CA GLN A 105 -2.37 -2.31 8.74
C GLN A 105 -2.08 -2.38 7.24
N PHE A 106 -2.54 -1.38 6.49
CA PHE A 106 -2.39 -1.27 5.04
C PHE A 106 -1.78 0.09 4.66
N PRO A 107 -0.49 0.33 4.96
CA PRO A 107 0.19 1.57 4.59
C PRO A 107 0.33 1.72 3.07
N ILE A 108 0.39 2.97 2.60
CA ILE A 108 0.73 3.29 1.20
C ILE A 108 2.02 2.57 0.76
N GLY A 109 2.02 2.03 -0.45
CA GLY A 109 3.12 1.25 -1.03
C GLY A 109 3.10 -0.23 -0.65
N MET A 110 2.16 -0.69 0.16
CA MET A 110 1.97 -2.11 0.44
C MET A 110 1.27 -2.82 -0.71
N LYS A 111 1.77 -4.00 -1.11
CA LYS A 111 1.01 -4.94 -1.94
C LYS A 111 -0.08 -5.59 -1.10
N VAL A 112 -1.29 -5.67 -1.62
CA VAL A 112 -2.40 -6.38 -0.98
C VAL A 112 -2.99 -7.41 -1.94
N GLY A 113 -3.40 -8.54 -1.37
CA GLY A 113 -4.23 -9.54 -2.03
C GLY A 113 -5.69 -9.34 -1.64
N ILE A 114 -6.61 -9.37 -2.59
CA ILE A 114 -8.04 -9.14 -2.37
C ILE A 114 -8.83 -10.34 -2.89
N LYS A 115 -9.60 -10.98 -2.01
CA LYS A 115 -10.64 -11.94 -2.38
C LYS A 115 -11.95 -11.19 -2.59
N CYS A 116 -12.45 -11.15 -3.82
CA CYS A 116 -13.62 -10.34 -4.13
C CYS A 116 -14.93 -11.09 -3.92
N LYS A 117 -14.92 -12.42 -3.92
CA LYS A 117 -16.15 -13.22 -3.76
C LYS A 117 -16.84 -12.92 -2.44
N GLY A 118 -18.13 -12.59 -2.49
CA GLY A 118 -18.93 -12.21 -1.33
C GLY A 118 -18.87 -10.72 -0.98
N LEU A 119 -17.90 -9.96 -1.50
CA LEU A 119 -17.89 -8.51 -1.40
C LEU A 119 -18.99 -7.89 -2.26
N THR A 120 -19.38 -6.67 -1.91
CA THR A 120 -20.39 -5.89 -2.62
C THR A 120 -19.72 -4.73 -3.34
N ILE A 121 -19.98 -4.62 -4.64
CA ILE A 121 -19.59 -3.47 -5.45
C ILE A 121 -20.75 -2.49 -5.56
N GLY A 122 -20.45 -1.21 -5.42
CA GLY A 122 -21.42 -0.13 -5.55
C GLY A 122 -20.75 1.14 -6.08
N ALA A 123 -21.48 2.24 -6.11
CA ALA A 123 -20.89 3.54 -6.39
C ALA A 123 -21.47 4.63 -5.51
N TYR A 124 -20.62 5.60 -5.16
CA TYR A 124 -21.00 6.84 -4.50
C TYR A 124 -20.48 8.00 -5.35
N ASN A 125 -21.38 8.91 -5.78
CA ASN A 125 -21.05 10.01 -6.68
C ASN A 125 -20.25 9.58 -7.94
N ASN A 126 -20.70 8.51 -8.60
CA ASN A 126 -20.06 7.88 -9.76
C ASN A 126 -18.67 7.28 -9.51
N LEU A 127 -18.20 7.25 -8.27
CA LEU A 127 -16.98 6.55 -7.89
C LEU A 127 -17.34 5.12 -7.49
N ILE A 128 -16.84 4.14 -8.24
CA ILE A 128 -17.05 2.72 -7.94
C ILE A 128 -16.22 2.34 -6.71
N GLN A 129 -16.85 1.65 -5.78
CA GLN A 129 -16.31 1.28 -4.48
C GLN A 129 -16.61 -0.19 -4.17
N LEU A 130 -15.78 -0.78 -3.31
CA LEU A 130 -15.90 -2.14 -2.82
C LEU A 130 -16.13 -2.13 -1.30
N GLY A 131 -17.05 -2.95 -0.83
CA GLY A 131 -17.40 -3.10 0.58
C GLY A 131 -18.00 -4.47 0.86
N LEU A 132 -18.74 -4.62 1.95
CA LEU A 132 -19.39 -5.87 2.34
C LEU A 132 -20.84 -5.63 2.76
N GLY A 133 -21.77 -5.94 1.87
CA GLY A 133 -23.20 -5.74 2.11
C GLY A 133 -23.65 -4.28 1.99
N THR A 134 -24.86 -4.02 2.49
CA THR A 134 -25.49 -2.70 2.44
C THR A 134 -26.18 -2.39 3.76
N TYR A 135 -26.36 -1.11 4.06
CA TYR A 135 -27.15 -0.65 5.20
C TYR A 135 -28.15 0.43 4.77
N GLN A 136 -29.24 0.56 5.52
CA GLN A 136 -30.23 1.62 5.32
C GLN A 136 -29.86 2.85 6.14
N SER A 137 -29.92 4.02 5.52
CA SER A 137 -29.86 5.32 6.20
C SER A 137 -31.06 6.14 5.76
N GLY A 138 -32.09 6.18 6.61
CA GLY A 138 -33.40 6.70 6.22
C GLY A 138 -33.98 5.90 5.05
N ASN A 139 -34.28 6.58 3.95
CA ASN A 139 -34.82 5.98 2.73
C ASN A 139 -33.74 5.57 1.71
N PHE A 140 -32.47 5.69 2.06
CA PHE A 140 -31.35 5.42 1.16
C PHE A 140 -30.63 4.13 1.54
N THR A 141 -30.38 3.28 0.55
CA THR A 141 -29.46 2.14 0.69
C THR A 141 -28.04 2.60 0.41
N ASN A 142 -27.10 2.24 1.28
CA ASN A 142 -25.69 2.60 1.19
C ASN A 142 -24.81 1.35 1.22
N LEU A 143 -23.63 1.44 0.61
CA LEU A 143 -22.61 0.39 0.69
C LEU A 143 -22.03 0.33 2.11
N ALA A 144 -22.02 -0.84 2.72
CA ALA A 144 -21.36 -1.05 4.01
C ALA A 144 -19.87 -1.35 3.82
N GLY A 145 -19.04 -0.86 4.75
CA GLY A 145 -17.62 -1.21 4.78
C GLY A 145 -17.38 -2.64 5.26
N ILE A 146 -16.23 -3.20 4.91
CA ILE A 146 -15.78 -4.49 5.45
C ILE A 146 -15.50 -4.29 6.94
N GLU A 147 -16.16 -5.09 7.79
CA GLU A 147 -15.97 -5.00 9.24
C GLU A 147 -14.56 -5.45 9.63
N ASP A 148 -13.97 -4.77 10.62
CA ASP A 148 -12.59 -5.03 11.08
C ASP A 148 -12.39 -6.51 11.47
N LEU A 149 -13.40 -7.13 12.09
CA LEU A 149 -13.36 -8.53 12.50
C LEU A 149 -13.20 -9.53 11.34
N VAL A 150 -13.60 -9.15 10.13
CA VAL A 150 -13.57 -10.01 8.95
C VAL A 150 -12.64 -9.50 7.85
N VAL A 151 -11.96 -8.37 8.05
CA VAL A 151 -11.13 -7.75 7.01
C VAL A 151 -10.03 -8.69 6.52
N ASP A 152 -9.41 -9.44 7.43
CA ASP A 152 -8.34 -10.40 7.12
C ASP A 152 -8.83 -11.64 6.36
N GLN A 153 -10.15 -11.83 6.22
CA GLN A 153 -10.72 -12.87 5.35
C GLN A 153 -10.71 -12.46 3.88
N TYR A 154 -10.72 -11.15 3.62
CA TYR A 154 -10.86 -10.56 2.29
C TYR A 154 -9.59 -9.86 1.81
N ILE A 155 -8.86 -9.19 2.70
CA ILE A 155 -7.68 -8.38 2.36
C ILE A 155 -6.46 -8.96 3.08
N PHE A 156 -5.45 -9.32 2.31
CA PHE A 156 -4.22 -9.95 2.78
C PHE A 156 -3.05 -9.00 2.59
N ALA A 157 -2.34 -8.70 3.68
CA ALA A 157 -1.14 -7.87 3.63
C ALA A 157 0.04 -8.62 2.98
N GLY A 158 0.61 -8.03 1.94
CA GLY A 158 1.78 -8.52 1.24
C GLY A 158 3.03 -7.66 1.51
N PRO A 159 4.02 -7.67 0.60
CA PRO A 159 5.27 -6.94 0.81
C PRO A 159 5.06 -5.43 0.76
N ILE A 160 5.81 -4.70 1.59
CA ILE A 160 5.85 -3.24 1.61
C ILE A 160 6.84 -2.68 0.56
N ASN A 161 6.88 -1.35 0.43
CA ASN A 161 7.79 -0.62 -0.46
C ASN A 161 7.66 -0.98 -1.95
N GLN A 162 6.46 -1.33 -2.39
CA GLN A 162 6.18 -1.51 -3.80
C GLN A 162 6.09 -0.15 -4.49
N THR A 163 6.92 0.04 -5.51
CA THR A 163 6.85 1.24 -6.35
C THR A 163 5.75 1.08 -7.38
N ILE A 164 4.83 2.04 -7.41
CA ILE A 164 3.83 2.16 -8.48
C ILE A 164 4.45 3.05 -9.54
N THR A 165 4.52 2.57 -10.78
CA THR A 165 4.96 3.43 -11.89
C THR A 165 3.81 4.37 -12.24
N PRO A 166 3.94 5.69 -12.06
CA PRO A 166 2.86 6.62 -12.38
C PRO A 166 2.53 6.52 -13.88
N ARG A 167 1.25 6.34 -14.19
CA ARG A 167 0.81 6.32 -15.59
C ARG A 167 0.82 7.75 -16.13
N LYS A 168 1.67 8.03 -17.11
CA LYS A 168 1.67 9.32 -17.82
C LYS A 168 0.43 9.38 -18.71
N ILE A 169 -0.56 10.20 -18.36
CA ILE A 169 -1.79 10.40 -19.13
C ILE A 169 -1.84 11.85 -19.62
N ALA A 170 -2.13 12.05 -20.90
CA ALA A 170 -2.41 13.37 -21.43
C ALA A 170 -3.79 13.85 -20.93
N ILE A 171 -3.94 15.14 -20.59
CA ILE A 171 -5.20 15.69 -20.07
C ILE A 171 -6.43 15.35 -20.95
N GLY A 172 -6.26 15.31 -22.28
CA GLY A 172 -7.31 14.95 -23.23
C GLY A 172 -7.68 13.46 -23.28
N SER A 173 -6.99 12.62 -22.52
CA SER A 173 -7.19 11.15 -22.47
C SER A 173 -7.71 10.69 -21.10
N LEU A 174 -8.12 11.62 -20.23
CA LEU A 174 -8.75 11.31 -18.96
C LEU A 174 -10.14 10.68 -19.18
N ALA A 175 -10.40 9.56 -18.54
CA ALA A 175 -11.59 8.73 -18.69
C ALA A 175 -11.91 8.04 -17.35
N THR A 176 -13.09 7.47 -17.22
CA THR A 176 -13.59 6.80 -16.00
C THR A 176 -12.64 5.76 -15.39
N PRO A 177 -11.86 4.98 -16.16
CA PRO A 177 -10.87 4.06 -15.60
C PRO A 177 -9.74 4.76 -14.81
N HIS A 178 -9.50 6.05 -15.07
CA HIS A 178 -8.45 6.83 -14.43
C HIS A 178 -8.85 7.44 -13.09
N LEU A 179 -10.14 7.41 -12.74
CA LEU A 179 -10.60 7.75 -11.39
C LEU A 179 -9.90 6.82 -10.38
N SER A 180 -9.38 7.43 -9.32
CA SER A 180 -8.57 6.76 -8.27
C SER A 180 -7.19 6.25 -8.70
N THR A 181 -6.66 6.70 -9.84
CA THR A 181 -5.28 6.38 -10.30
C THR A 181 -4.37 7.61 -10.49
N LEU A 182 -4.92 8.81 -10.31
CA LEU A 182 -4.23 10.08 -10.51
C LEU A 182 -3.77 10.61 -9.15
N PHE A 183 -2.48 10.48 -8.88
CA PHE A 183 -1.82 11.08 -7.72
C PHE A 183 -0.97 12.26 -8.21
N SER A 184 -0.96 13.35 -7.46
CA SER A 184 -0.06 14.50 -7.65
C SER A 184 1.27 14.29 -6.96
#